data_AF-A0AAN8DJG2-F1
#
_entry.id   AF-A0AAN8DJG2-F1
#
_cell.length_a   1.000
_cell.length_b   1.000
_cell.length_c   1.000
_cell.angle_alpha   90.00
_cell.angle_beta   90.00
_cell.angle_gamma   90.00
#
_symmetry.space_group_name_H-M   'P 1'
#
loop_
_entity.id
_entity.type
_entity.pdbx_description
1 polymer ?
#
loop_
_entity_poly.entity_id
_entity_poly.type
_entity_poly.pdbx_seq_one_letter_code
_entity_poly.pdbx_strand_id
1 'polypeptide(L)'
;MGPLLLTAFLFLLALSAVSPASVGNPEDYTADEAERTATENIVFDDYRGKGCVDDSGFVYKLGERFYPGHSNCPCQCTEDGPVCDQPECPKLHPKCTKVEHNGCCPECKEVKNFCEYRGKTYKILQEFKPSACEWCRCEPNNEVHCVVSDCAVPECVNPVYEPEQCCPICKNGPNCFAGTTIIPAGIEVKVDDCTICRCHNGDWWKPAQCLRRECLNGQTLS
;
A
#
# COMPACT_ATOMS: atom_id res chain seq x y z
N MET A 1 -13.86 28.93 -48.42
CA MET A 1 -14.04 27.73 -49.26
C MET A 1 -15.39 27.13 -48.90
N GLY A 2 -16.43 27.44 -49.68
CA GLY A 2 -17.58 26.51 -49.81
C GLY A 2 -17.15 25.27 -50.60
N PRO A 3 -18.02 24.27 -50.81
CA PRO A 3 -19.35 24.46 -51.40
C PRO A 3 -20.50 23.79 -50.61
N LEU A 4 -21.75 24.31 -50.64
CA LEU A 4 -22.83 24.06 -51.64
C LEU A 4 -23.33 22.60 -51.62
N LEU A 5 -24.61 22.24 -51.73
CA LEU A 5 -25.90 22.91 -51.95
C LEU A 5 -26.99 21.81 -51.97
N LEU A 6 -28.24 22.27 -52.12
CA LEU A 6 -29.47 21.59 -52.60
C LEU A 6 -30.48 21.22 -51.50
N THR A 7 -31.43 22.11 -51.14
CA THR A 7 -32.71 22.48 -51.83
C THR A 7 -33.76 21.36 -51.70
N ALA A 8 -35.07 21.56 -51.52
CA ALA A 8 -36.01 22.66 -51.76
C ALA A 8 -37.34 22.28 -51.03
N PHE A 9 -38.04 23.19 -50.35
CA PHE A 9 -39.24 23.95 -50.81
C PHE A 9 -40.55 23.17 -51.01
N LEU A 10 -41.62 23.62 -50.32
CA LEU A 10 -43.04 23.82 -50.75
C LEU A 10 -44.02 23.45 -49.60
N PHE A 11 -44.65 24.39 -48.87
CA PHE A 11 -45.81 25.26 -49.16
C PHE A 11 -47.20 24.58 -49.12
N LEU A 12 -48.05 24.97 -48.14
CA LEU A 12 -49.42 25.54 -48.26
C LEU A 12 -50.50 25.07 -47.24
N LEU A 13 -51.05 26.09 -46.55
CA LEU A 13 -52.47 26.43 -46.30
C LEU A 13 -53.41 25.55 -45.45
N ALA A 14 -53.69 26.08 -44.25
CA ALA A 14 -54.99 26.52 -43.71
C ALA A 14 -56.31 25.89 -44.22
N LEU A 15 -57.13 25.44 -43.25
CA LEU A 15 -58.59 25.56 -43.27
C LEU A 15 -59.13 25.75 -41.85
N SER A 16 -59.74 26.91 -41.65
CA SER A 16 -60.59 27.30 -40.52
C SER A 16 -61.96 26.63 -40.60
N ALA A 17 -62.52 26.21 -39.46
CA ALA A 17 -63.96 26.01 -39.31
C ALA A 17 -64.41 26.57 -37.96
N VAL A 18 -65.24 27.61 -38.05
CA VAL A 18 -65.93 28.31 -36.97
C VAL A 18 -67.20 27.54 -36.59
N SER A 19 -67.56 27.62 -35.30
CA SER A 19 -68.67 26.99 -34.58
C SER A 19 -70.07 27.27 -35.15
N PRO A 20 -71.10 26.65 -34.53
CA PRO A 20 -72.15 27.50 -33.96
C PRO A 20 -72.38 27.24 -32.47
N ALA A 21 -72.67 28.33 -31.77
CA ALA A 21 -73.13 28.39 -30.40
C ALA A 21 -74.62 28.02 -30.32
N SER A 22 -75.03 27.35 -29.24
CA SER A 22 -76.43 27.21 -28.83
C SER A 22 -76.67 27.88 -27.47
N VAL A 23 -77.47 28.94 -27.49
CA VAL A 23 -78.23 29.56 -26.40
C VAL A 23 -79.36 28.58 -26.01
N GLY A 24 -79.84 28.34 -24.79
CA GLY A 24 -79.62 28.82 -23.42
C GLY A 24 -80.83 28.33 -22.58
N ASN A 25 -80.64 27.98 -21.30
CA ASN A 25 -81.65 28.07 -20.23
C ASN A 25 -80.99 27.82 -18.85
N PRO A 26 -81.58 28.29 -17.74
CA PRO A 26 -80.85 29.14 -16.80
C PRO A 26 -81.03 28.64 -15.36
N GLU A 27 -80.30 27.61 -14.93
CA GLU A 27 -80.35 27.16 -13.53
C GLU A 27 -79.01 26.55 -13.11
N ASP A 28 -77.96 27.35 -12.98
CA ASP A 28 -76.81 26.95 -12.14
C ASP A 28 -75.93 28.15 -11.72
N TYR A 29 -76.48 29.05 -10.92
CA TYR A 29 -75.75 30.22 -10.39
C TYR A 29 -75.48 30.10 -8.88
N THR A 30 -75.29 28.88 -8.36
CA THR A 30 -75.01 28.67 -6.92
C THR A 30 -73.80 27.77 -6.62
N ALA A 31 -72.95 27.50 -7.61
CA ALA A 31 -71.76 26.67 -7.44
C ALA A 31 -70.41 27.43 -7.39
N ASP A 32 -70.38 28.75 -7.66
CA ASP A 32 -69.12 29.51 -7.81
C ASP A 32 -68.64 30.20 -6.50
N GLU A 33 -69.50 30.33 -5.49
CA GLU A 33 -69.14 30.96 -4.20
C GLU A 33 -68.51 29.98 -3.19
N ALA A 34 -68.72 28.67 -3.39
CA ALA A 34 -68.12 27.61 -2.56
C ALA A 34 -66.72 27.18 -3.06
N GLU A 35 -66.44 27.35 -4.36
CA GLU A 35 -65.13 27.02 -4.93
C GLU A 35 -64.11 28.15 -4.70
N ARG A 36 -64.55 29.41 -4.63
CA ARG A 36 -63.69 30.53 -4.20
C ARG A 36 -63.25 30.43 -2.74
N THR A 37 -64.16 30.03 -1.85
CA THR A 37 -63.86 29.89 -0.41
C THR A 37 -63.10 28.60 -0.06
N ALA A 38 -63.15 27.57 -0.92
CA ALA A 38 -62.31 26.38 -0.80
C ALA A 38 -60.90 26.56 -1.40
N THR A 39 -60.75 27.43 -2.41
CA THR A 39 -59.44 27.73 -3.02
C THR A 39 -58.57 28.64 -2.14
N GLU A 40 -59.17 29.48 -1.29
CA GLU A 40 -58.42 30.37 -0.38
C GLU A 40 -57.78 29.66 0.83
N ASN A 41 -58.01 28.36 1.02
CA ASN A 41 -57.44 27.58 2.13
C ASN A 41 -56.57 26.40 1.68
N ILE A 42 -56.20 26.31 0.39
CA ILE A 42 -55.08 25.47 -0.01
C ILE A 42 -53.82 26.29 0.28
N VAL A 43 -53.38 26.25 1.54
CA VAL A 43 -52.05 26.69 1.93
C VAL A 43 -51.08 25.77 1.18
N PHE A 44 -50.66 26.19 -0.02
CA PHE A 44 -49.39 25.75 -0.57
C PHE A 44 -48.37 26.16 0.48
N ASP A 45 -47.92 25.21 1.31
CA ASP A 45 -46.76 25.44 2.16
C ASP A 45 -45.69 26.06 1.26
N ASP A 46 -45.31 27.29 1.57
CA ASP A 46 -44.38 28.07 0.77
C ASP A 46 -43.00 27.42 0.95
N TYR A 47 -42.74 26.34 0.21
CA TYR A 47 -41.49 25.57 0.21
C TYR A 47 -40.29 26.43 -0.26
N ARG A 48 -40.54 27.68 -0.65
CA ARG A 48 -39.55 28.67 -1.06
C ARG A 48 -38.60 29.00 0.10
N GLY A 49 -37.51 28.26 0.19
CA GLY A 49 -36.41 28.50 1.13
C GLY A 49 -36.55 27.82 2.49
N LYS A 50 -37.55 26.95 2.69
CA LYS A 50 -37.74 26.16 3.91
C LYS A 50 -37.45 24.69 3.63
N GLY A 51 -36.17 24.34 3.57
CA GLY A 51 -35.74 22.97 3.31
C GLY A 51 -34.31 22.90 2.80
N CYS A 52 -33.78 21.69 2.77
CA CYS A 52 -32.43 21.41 2.32
C CYS A 52 -32.48 20.87 0.89
N VAL A 53 -31.53 21.26 0.05
CA VAL A 53 -31.46 20.82 -1.35
C VAL A 53 -30.16 20.03 -1.54
N ASP A 54 -30.24 18.85 -2.16
CA ASP A 54 -29.04 18.08 -2.50
C ASP A 54 -28.48 18.41 -3.90
N ASP A 55 -27.35 17.79 -4.25
CA ASP A 55 -26.69 17.97 -5.55
C ASP A 55 -27.54 17.51 -6.75
N SER A 56 -28.60 16.71 -6.51
CA SER A 56 -29.55 16.27 -7.52
C SER A 56 -30.72 17.24 -7.70
N GLY A 57 -30.82 18.25 -6.83
CA GLY A 57 -31.92 19.23 -6.80
C GLY A 57 -33.16 18.75 -6.04
N PHE A 58 -33.07 17.65 -5.29
CA PHE A 58 -34.17 17.16 -4.46
C PHE A 58 -34.31 18.00 -3.19
N VAL A 59 -35.55 18.34 -2.81
CA VAL A 59 -35.85 19.20 -1.65
C VAL A 59 -36.34 18.35 -0.48
N TYR A 60 -35.65 18.45 0.65
CA TYR A 60 -35.96 17.78 1.91
C TYR A 60 -36.64 18.72 2.90
N LYS A 61 -37.63 18.21 3.64
CA LYS A 61 -38.37 18.98 4.65
C LYS A 61 -37.55 19.12 5.93
N LEU A 62 -37.86 20.14 6.73
CA LEU A 62 -37.28 20.30 8.07
C LEU A 62 -37.53 19.05 8.93
N GLY A 63 -36.49 18.57 9.59
CA GLY A 63 -36.47 17.34 10.38
C GLY A 63 -36.22 16.06 9.57
N GLU A 64 -36.26 16.11 8.23
CA GLU A 64 -36.05 14.94 7.36
C GLU A 64 -34.56 14.53 7.31
N ARG A 65 -34.30 13.22 7.29
CA ARG A 65 -32.95 12.65 7.22
C ARG A 65 -32.63 12.22 5.79
N PHE A 66 -31.52 12.70 5.26
CA PHE A 66 -31.13 12.48 3.88
C PHE A 66 -29.63 12.28 3.70
N TYR A 67 -29.23 11.92 2.48
CA TYR A 67 -27.87 11.55 2.13
C TYR A 67 -27.39 12.48 1.00
N PRO A 68 -26.75 13.62 1.30
CA PRO A 68 -26.22 14.54 0.29
C PRO A 68 -25.01 13.92 -0.42
N GLY A 69 -24.96 14.03 -1.75
CA GLY A 69 -24.08 13.34 -2.71
C GLY A 69 -22.59 13.12 -2.38
N HIS A 70 -22.00 12.20 -3.17
CA HIS A 70 -20.61 11.68 -3.17
C HIS A 70 -19.93 11.25 -1.85
N SER A 71 -20.44 11.61 -0.68
CA SER A 71 -19.78 11.45 0.63
C SER A 71 -20.73 10.94 1.74
N ASN A 72 -21.93 10.51 1.36
CA ASN A 72 -23.16 10.83 2.07
C ASN A 72 -23.22 10.24 3.48
N CYS A 73 -22.83 11.01 4.49
CA CYS A 73 -23.28 10.80 5.85
C CYS A 73 -24.77 11.10 5.98
N PRO A 74 -25.50 10.43 6.88
CA PRO A 74 -26.90 10.74 7.10
C PRO A 74 -27.02 12.12 7.76
N CYS A 75 -27.53 13.08 7.02
CA CYS A 75 -27.74 14.45 7.48
C CYS A 75 -29.20 14.68 7.84
N GLN A 76 -29.46 15.52 8.82
CA GLN A 76 -30.80 15.99 9.15
C GLN A 76 -30.97 17.43 8.69
N CYS A 77 -32.08 17.73 8.03
CA CYS A 77 -32.37 19.10 7.63
C CYS A 77 -32.89 19.93 8.82
N THR A 78 -32.20 21.01 9.18
CA THR A 78 -32.64 21.97 10.22
C THR A 78 -32.95 23.32 9.59
N GLU A 79 -33.47 24.27 10.38
CA GLU A 79 -33.77 25.64 9.90
C GLU A 79 -32.51 26.38 9.42
N ASP A 80 -31.34 26.04 9.98
CA ASP A 80 -30.04 26.63 9.63
C ASP A 80 -29.32 25.89 8.49
N GLY A 81 -29.86 24.74 8.03
CA GLY A 81 -29.29 23.93 6.94
C GLY A 81 -29.10 22.45 7.30
N PRO A 82 -28.41 21.67 6.46
CA PRO A 82 -28.18 20.25 6.73
C PRO A 82 -27.12 20.05 7.82
N VAL A 83 -27.49 19.36 8.90
CA VAL A 83 -26.58 18.95 9.96
C VAL A 83 -26.21 17.49 9.74
N CYS A 84 -24.94 17.26 9.37
CA CYS A 84 -24.42 15.93 9.09
C CYS A 84 -23.60 15.42 10.27
N ASP A 85 -24.09 14.40 10.95
CA ASP A 85 -23.31 13.73 11.99
C ASP A 85 -22.41 12.68 11.34
N GLN A 86 -21.09 12.85 11.48
CA GLN A 86 -20.15 11.82 11.10
C GLN A 86 -20.11 10.76 12.21
N PRO A 87 -20.56 9.51 11.95
CA PRO A 87 -20.46 8.43 12.92
C PRO A 87 -18.98 8.07 13.14
N GLU A 88 -18.68 7.37 14.24
CA GLU A 88 -17.35 6.82 14.46
C GLU A 88 -17.02 5.78 13.36
N CYS A 89 -16.20 6.18 12.40
CA CYS A 89 -15.84 5.32 11.29
C CYS A 89 -14.89 4.19 11.73
N PRO A 90 -15.02 2.98 11.14
CA PRO A 90 -14.13 1.88 11.43
C PRO A 90 -12.70 2.23 11.05
N LYS A 91 -11.75 1.88 11.92
CA LYS A 91 -10.32 1.99 11.61
C LYS A 91 -9.96 0.95 10.55
N LEU A 92 -9.56 1.42 9.36
CA LEU A 92 -9.10 0.56 8.28
C LEU A 92 -7.88 -0.26 8.71
N HIS A 93 -7.84 -1.52 8.29
CA HIS A 93 -6.68 -2.37 8.56
C HIS A 93 -5.46 -1.84 7.77
N PRO A 94 -4.24 -1.86 8.35
CA PRO A 94 -3.01 -1.46 7.64
C PRO A 94 -2.67 -2.30 6.39
N LYS A 95 -3.40 -3.38 6.12
CA LYS A 95 -3.25 -4.21 4.91
C LYS A 95 -4.00 -3.62 3.71
N CYS A 96 -4.79 -2.57 3.95
CA CYS A 96 -5.59 -1.95 2.93
C CYS A 96 -4.69 -1.17 1.96
N THR A 97 -4.72 -1.56 0.69
CA THR A 97 -3.96 -0.85 -0.35
C THR A 97 -4.81 0.14 -1.10
N LYS A 98 -6.13 -0.14 -1.19
CA LYS A 98 -7.07 0.75 -1.87
C LYS A 98 -8.25 1.04 -0.97
N VAL A 99 -8.33 2.30 -0.56
CA VAL A 99 -9.42 2.84 0.24
C VAL A 99 -10.42 3.51 -0.71
N GLU A 100 -11.67 3.13 -0.58
CA GLU A 100 -12.79 3.72 -1.31
C GLU A 100 -13.52 4.71 -0.41
N HIS A 101 -13.79 5.91 -0.94
CA HIS A 101 -14.42 7.01 -0.21
C HIS A 101 -15.87 7.23 -0.65
N ASN A 102 -16.53 6.20 -1.19
CA ASN A 102 -17.86 6.33 -1.83
C ASN A 102 -19.02 6.30 -0.82
N GLY A 103 -18.81 6.84 0.38
CA GLY A 103 -19.79 6.85 1.46
C GLY A 103 -19.29 7.62 2.67
N CYS A 104 -20.10 7.65 3.72
CA CYS A 104 -19.80 8.37 4.95
C CYS A 104 -18.51 7.91 5.65
N CYS A 105 -18.21 6.61 5.56
CA CYS A 105 -16.99 6.03 6.11
C CYS A 105 -16.16 5.37 5.01
N PRO A 106 -14.83 5.47 5.10
CA PRO A 106 -13.95 4.88 4.11
C PRO A 106 -13.90 3.36 4.27
N GLU A 107 -14.04 2.64 3.16
CA GLU A 107 -14.03 1.17 3.14
C GLU A 107 -12.79 0.64 2.43
N CYS A 108 -12.30 -0.52 2.87
CA CYS A 108 -11.18 -1.17 2.20
C CYS A 108 -11.68 -2.03 1.05
N LYS A 109 -11.37 -1.63 -0.19
CA LYS A 109 -11.76 -2.38 -1.38
C LYS A 109 -10.80 -3.52 -1.69
N GLU A 110 -9.50 -3.28 -1.51
CA GLU A 110 -8.45 -4.24 -1.85
C GLU A 110 -7.45 -4.39 -0.69
N VAL A 111 -7.31 -5.63 -0.22
CA VAL A 111 -6.38 -6.02 0.83
C VAL A 111 -5.18 -6.69 0.17
N LYS A 112 -3.98 -6.15 0.36
CA LYS A 112 -2.77 -6.79 -0.13
C LYS A 112 -2.44 -7.94 0.82
N ASN A 113 -2.29 -9.14 0.26
CA ASN A 113 -1.93 -10.35 1.02
C ASN A 113 -0.54 -10.86 0.63
N PHE A 114 0.31 -9.96 0.13
CA PHE A 114 1.67 -10.25 -0.28
C PHE A 114 2.59 -9.07 0.03
N CYS A 115 3.87 -9.35 0.26
CA CYS A 115 4.90 -8.33 0.28
C CYS A 115 5.59 -8.27 -1.09
N GLU A 116 6.15 -7.12 -1.41
CA GLU A 116 6.94 -6.93 -2.62
C GLU A 116 8.36 -6.57 -2.24
N TYR A 117 9.33 -7.36 -2.71
CA TYR A 117 10.75 -7.15 -2.44
C TYR A 117 11.55 -7.30 -3.73
N ARG A 118 12.28 -6.25 -4.13
CA ARG A 118 13.10 -6.20 -5.36
C ARG A 118 12.36 -6.72 -6.61
N GLY A 119 11.09 -6.34 -6.77
CA GLY A 119 10.24 -6.73 -7.91
C GLY A 119 9.70 -8.16 -7.87
N LYS A 120 9.88 -8.89 -6.77
CA LYS A 120 9.29 -10.22 -6.53
C LYS A 120 8.22 -10.13 -5.45
N THR A 121 7.17 -10.94 -5.60
CA THR A 121 6.09 -11.01 -4.62
C THR A 121 6.26 -12.23 -3.70
N TYR A 122 6.01 -12.02 -2.41
CA TYR A 122 6.16 -13.02 -1.35
C TYR A 122 4.86 -13.10 -0.54
N LYS A 123 4.45 -14.30 -0.15
CA LYS A 123 3.27 -14.50 0.69
C LYS A 123 3.53 -14.01 2.11
N ILE A 124 2.47 -13.64 2.83
CA ILE A 124 2.56 -13.31 4.26
C ILE A 124 3.17 -14.47 5.04
N LEU A 125 4.07 -14.15 5.98
CA LEU A 125 4.91 -15.06 6.76
C LEU A 125 5.92 -15.88 5.94
N GLN A 126 6.06 -15.61 4.63
CA GLN A 126 7.07 -16.26 3.81
C GLN A 126 8.45 -15.72 4.17
N GLU A 127 9.36 -16.65 4.47
CA GLU A 127 10.78 -16.39 4.68
C GLU A 127 11.54 -16.66 3.38
N PHE A 128 12.52 -15.81 3.08
CA PHE A 128 13.34 -15.93 1.89
C PHE A 128 14.72 -15.33 2.12
N LYS A 129 15.71 -15.83 1.36
CA LYS A 129 17.09 -15.35 1.42
C LYS A 129 17.46 -14.71 0.09
N PRO A 130 17.46 -13.36 -0.02
CA PRO A 130 17.90 -12.67 -1.23
C PRO A 130 19.38 -12.91 -1.55
N SER A 131 20.21 -13.12 -0.52
CA SER A 131 21.63 -13.42 -0.62
C SER A 131 22.04 -14.37 0.51
N ALA A 132 23.27 -14.89 0.48
CA ALA A 132 23.76 -15.79 1.53
C ALA A 132 23.77 -15.15 2.93
N CYS A 133 23.94 -13.81 3.00
CA CYS A 133 24.01 -13.02 4.23
C CYS A 133 22.71 -12.38 4.66
N GLU A 134 21.75 -12.26 3.75
CA GLU A 134 20.51 -11.53 3.95
C GLU A 134 19.37 -12.53 4.09
N TRP A 135 18.66 -12.45 5.20
CA TRP A 135 17.45 -13.23 5.44
C TRP A 135 16.29 -12.27 5.65
N CYS A 136 15.20 -12.47 4.94
CA CYS A 136 14.04 -11.61 4.98
C CYS A 136 12.77 -12.41 5.26
N ARG A 137 11.81 -11.76 5.90
CA ARG A 137 10.48 -12.29 6.18
C ARG A 137 9.42 -11.26 5.83
N CYS A 138 8.38 -11.73 5.15
CA CYS A 138 7.20 -10.92 4.88
C CYS A 138 6.27 -10.94 6.09
N GLU A 139 6.12 -9.81 6.79
CA GLU A 139 5.26 -9.72 7.97
C GLU A 139 3.79 -9.47 7.59
N PRO A 140 2.82 -9.72 8.51
CA PRO A 140 1.40 -9.51 8.25
C PRO A 140 0.99 -8.07 7.91
N ASN A 141 1.85 -7.09 8.14
CA ASN A 141 1.65 -5.69 7.77
C ASN A 141 2.02 -5.39 6.30
N ASN A 142 2.32 -6.41 5.49
CA ASN A 142 2.80 -6.28 4.11
C ASN A 142 4.20 -5.66 3.98
N GLU A 143 4.94 -5.54 5.07
CA GLU A 143 6.31 -5.07 5.08
C GLU A 143 7.29 -6.23 5.13
N VAL A 144 8.45 -6.02 4.51
CA VAL A 144 9.52 -7.00 4.49
C VAL A 144 10.54 -6.62 5.55
N HIS A 145 10.73 -7.50 6.52
CA HIS A 145 11.74 -7.33 7.54
C HIS A 145 12.95 -8.18 7.16
N CYS A 146 14.07 -7.52 6.88
CA CYS A 146 15.34 -8.16 6.54
C CYS A 146 16.34 -8.02 7.68
N VAL A 147 17.06 -9.09 7.95
CA VAL A 147 18.18 -9.16 8.88
C VAL A 147 19.42 -9.52 8.07
N VAL A 148 20.47 -8.72 8.26
CA VAL A 148 21.80 -8.98 7.69
C VAL A 148 22.63 -9.68 8.75
N SER A 149 23.27 -10.78 8.36
CA SER A 149 24.14 -11.54 9.26
C SER A 149 25.50 -10.86 9.38
N ASP A 150 25.92 -10.56 10.60
CA ASP A 150 27.29 -10.15 10.91
C ASP A 150 28.16 -11.38 11.18
N CYS A 151 29.34 -11.40 10.57
CA CYS A 151 30.25 -12.54 10.69
C CYS A 151 31.23 -12.34 11.86
N ALA A 152 31.41 -13.39 12.65
CA ALA A 152 32.50 -13.45 13.61
C ALA A 152 33.85 -13.44 12.88
N VAL A 153 34.85 -12.82 13.50
CA VAL A 153 36.22 -12.82 12.97
C VAL A 153 36.76 -14.25 12.98
N PRO A 154 37.15 -14.82 11.83
CA PRO A 154 37.68 -16.18 11.78
C PRO A 154 39.01 -16.29 12.53
N GLU A 155 39.22 -17.40 13.24
CA GLU A 155 40.47 -17.64 13.98
C GLU A 155 41.59 -18.22 13.10
N CYS A 156 41.78 -17.68 11.89
CA CYS A 156 42.84 -18.11 10.98
C CYS A 156 43.33 -16.96 10.10
N VAL A 157 44.52 -17.11 9.54
CA VAL A 157 45.11 -16.12 8.63
C VAL A 157 44.69 -16.29 7.17
N ASN A 158 44.03 -17.40 6.83
CA ASN A 158 43.57 -17.74 5.47
C ASN A 158 42.08 -18.14 5.42
N PRO A 159 41.15 -17.25 5.81
CA PRO A 159 39.72 -17.49 5.64
C PRO A 159 39.34 -17.67 4.16
N VAL A 160 38.44 -18.62 3.89
CA VAL A 160 37.91 -18.87 2.54
C VAL A 160 36.44 -18.47 2.49
N TYR A 161 36.06 -17.68 1.48
CA TYR A 161 34.68 -17.30 1.20
C TYR A 161 34.04 -18.29 0.23
N GLU A 162 32.92 -18.88 0.61
CA GLU A 162 32.13 -19.79 -0.24
C GLU A 162 30.83 -19.11 -0.69
N PRO A 163 30.37 -19.32 -1.93
CA PRO A 163 29.22 -18.60 -2.48
C PRO A 163 27.88 -18.91 -1.79
N GLU A 164 27.75 -20.07 -1.14
CA GLU A 164 26.53 -20.47 -0.43
C GLU A 164 26.51 -20.01 1.04
N GLN A 165 27.65 -19.57 1.57
CA GLN A 165 27.79 -19.17 2.96
C GLN A 165 28.00 -17.67 3.06
N CYS A 166 27.36 -17.03 4.03
CA CYS A 166 27.61 -15.62 4.28
C CYS A 166 29.04 -15.38 4.78
N CYS A 167 29.45 -16.18 5.76
CA CYS A 167 30.65 -15.94 6.53
C CYS A 167 31.82 -16.77 6.02
N PRO A 168 33.03 -16.20 6.03
CA PRO A 168 34.22 -16.95 5.68
C PRO A 168 34.50 -18.04 6.71
N ILE A 169 35.05 -19.15 6.24
CA ILE A 169 35.39 -20.30 7.08
C ILE A 169 36.88 -20.64 6.99
N CYS A 170 37.43 -21.14 8.10
CA CYS A 170 38.78 -21.69 8.17
C CYS A 170 38.73 -23.19 7.89
N LYS A 171 38.88 -23.61 6.62
CA LYS A 171 38.76 -25.04 6.22
C LYS A 171 39.69 -25.98 6.99
N ASN A 172 40.89 -25.50 7.30
CA ASN A 172 41.94 -26.27 7.98
C ASN A 172 41.99 -26.00 9.49
N GLY A 173 40.97 -25.33 10.04
CA GLY A 173 40.94 -24.90 11.44
C GLY A 173 41.89 -23.73 11.74
N PRO A 174 42.14 -23.44 13.03
CA PRO A 174 42.96 -22.31 13.45
C PRO A 174 44.41 -22.47 12.99
N ASN A 175 45.00 -21.38 12.51
CA ASN A 175 46.37 -21.35 11.99
C ASN A 175 46.99 -19.96 12.12
N CYS A 176 48.32 -19.90 11.99
CA CYS A 176 49.06 -18.64 11.99
C CYS A 176 50.28 -18.70 11.06
N PHE A 177 50.91 -17.55 10.85
CA PHE A 177 52.09 -17.42 10.00
C PHE A 177 53.38 -17.80 10.75
N ALA A 178 54.14 -18.73 10.17
CA ALA A 178 55.54 -19.00 10.51
C ALA A 178 56.43 -18.49 9.37
N GLY A 179 56.85 -17.23 9.45
CA GLY A 179 57.51 -16.54 8.33
C GLY A 179 56.55 -16.38 7.15
N THR A 180 56.77 -17.12 6.07
CA THR A 180 55.92 -17.13 4.86
C THR A 180 54.97 -18.32 4.78
N THR A 181 55.10 -19.30 5.68
CA THR A 181 54.33 -20.55 5.64
C THR A 181 53.22 -20.50 6.67
N ILE A 182 52.05 -21.04 6.33
CA ILE A 182 50.92 -21.16 7.26
C ILE A 182 51.02 -22.51 7.96
N ILE A 183 51.01 -22.51 9.29
CA ILE A 183 51.03 -23.73 10.11
C ILE A 183 49.78 -23.83 10.98
N PRO A 184 49.24 -25.05 11.21
CA PRO A 184 48.09 -25.25 12.09
C PRO A 184 48.42 -24.94 13.55
N ALA A 185 47.41 -24.49 14.30
CA ALA A 185 47.51 -24.18 15.72
C ALA A 185 47.64 -25.45 16.59
N GLY A 186 48.35 -25.33 17.72
CA GLY A 186 48.43 -26.37 18.75
C GLY A 186 49.48 -27.46 18.51
N ILE A 187 50.09 -27.52 17.32
CA ILE A 187 51.14 -28.51 16.99
C ILE A 187 52.49 -27.83 16.68
N GLU A 188 53.57 -28.57 16.90
CA GLU A 188 54.93 -28.17 16.52
C GLU A 188 55.23 -28.71 15.12
N VAL A 189 55.60 -27.81 14.20
CA VAL A 189 55.88 -28.14 12.80
C VAL A 189 57.32 -27.76 12.47
N LYS A 190 58.04 -28.68 11.83
CA LYS A 190 59.38 -28.42 11.27
C LYS A 190 59.21 -27.64 9.96
N VAL A 191 59.51 -26.34 9.97
CA VAL A 191 59.36 -25.46 8.79
C VAL A 191 60.58 -25.57 7.88
N ASP A 192 61.78 -25.60 8.48
CA ASP A 192 63.06 -25.85 7.81
C ASP A 192 63.82 -26.95 8.52
N ASP A 193 64.96 -27.40 7.97
CA ASP A 193 65.76 -28.44 8.61
C ASP A 193 66.15 -28.13 10.06
N CYS A 194 66.32 -26.85 10.37
CA CYS A 194 66.78 -26.37 11.68
C CYS A 194 65.71 -25.61 12.45
N THR A 195 64.52 -25.39 11.89
CA THR A 195 63.53 -24.47 12.46
C THR A 195 62.26 -25.21 12.79
N ILE A 196 61.93 -25.28 14.09
CA ILE A 196 60.67 -25.82 14.57
C ILE A 196 59.82 -24.66 15.05
N CYS A 197 58.63 -24.51 14.48
CA CYS A 197 57.70 -23.45 14.83
C CYS A 197 56.44 -24.03 15.48
N ARG A 198 55.90 -23.30 16.45
CA ARG A 198 54.67 -23.63 17.14
C ARG A 198 53.72 -22.45 17.12
N CYS A 199 52.48 -22.73 16.75
CA CYS A 199 51.39 -21.77 16.81
C CYS A 199 50.55 -22.04 18.07
N HIS A 200 50.37 -21.02 18.92
CA HIS A 200 49.54 -21.16 20.12
C HIS A 200 48.05 -21.06 19.78
N ASN A 201 47.20 -21.81 20.49
CA ASN A 201 45.77 -21.74 20.27
C ASN A 201 45.24 -20.36 20.67
N GLY A 202 44.42 -19.77 19.80
CA GLY A 202 43.79 -18.47 20.04
C GLY A 202 44.67 -17.25 19.69
N ASP A 203 45.96 -17.42 19.37
CA ASP A 203 46.86 -16.31 18.99
C ASP A 203 47.10 -16.25 17.46
N TRP A 204 46.05 -16.46 16.66
CA TRP A 204 46.18 -16.53 15.19
C TRP A 204 46.72 -15.25 14.55
N TRP A 205 46.51 -14.10 15.18
CA TRP A 205 47.02 -12.80 14.75
C TRP A 205 48.51 -12.60 15.07
N LYS A 206 49.10 -13.44 15.93
CA LYS A 206 50.53 -13.38 16.25
C LYS A 206 51.31 -14.31 15.32
N PRO A 207 52.55 -13.95 14.96
CA PRO A 207 53.43 -14.90 14.29
C PRO A 207 53.74 -16.10 15.20
N ALA A 208 53.96 -17.26 14.58
CA ALA A 208 54.33 -18.48 15.27
C ALA A 208 55.64 -18.32 16.05
N GLN A 209 55.73 -19.00 17.18
CA GLN A 209 56.96 -19.07 17.97
C GLN A 209 57.90 -20.09 17.35
N CYS A 210 59.00 -19.62 16.77
CA CYS A 210 59.98 -20.46 16.09
C CYS A 210 61.26 -20.60 16.93
N LEU A 211 61.68 -21.83 17.15
CA LEU A 211 62.96 -22.18 17.77
C LEU A 211 63.88 -22.79 16.72
N ARG A 212 65.06 -22.19 16.55
CA ARG A 212 66.13 -22.76 15.73
C ARG A 212 66.92 -23.77 16.58
N ARG A 213 66.91 -25.05 16.19
CA ARG A 213 67.72 -26.11 16.79
C ARG A 213 68.96 -26.39 15.94
N GLU A 214 69.96 -27.01 16.55
CA GLU A 214 71.14 -27.49 15.83
C GLU A 214 70.74 -28.60 14.86
N CYS A 215 70.81 -28.29 13.56
CA CYS A 215 70.78 -29.32 12.54
C CYS A 215 72.05 -30.14 12.63
N LEU A 216 71.91 -31.47 12.59
CA LEU A 216 72.94 -32.32 12.04
C LEU A 216 73.07 -31.95 10.55
N ASN A 217 73.83 -30.89 10.27
CA ASN A 217 74.55 -30.82 9.01
C ASN A 217 75.30 -32.14 8.93
N GLY A 218 74.98 -32.96 7.94
CA GLY A 218 75.91 -33.98 7.50
C GLY A 218 77.24 -33.27 7.23
N GLN A 219 78.17 -33.38 8.16
CA GLN A 219 79.57 -33.17 7.90
C GLN A 219 79.98 -34.28 6.92
N THR A 220 79.83 -33.98 5.63
CA THR A 220 80.54 -34.66 4.55
C THR A 220 81.24 -33.59 3.76
N LEU A 221 82.55 -33.82 3.54
CA LEU A 221 83.58 -32.96 2.92
C LEU A 221 84.18 -31.95 3.91
N SER A 222 85.42 -32.11 4.39
CA SER A 222 86.66 -32.50 3.70
C SER A 222 87.62 -33.33 4.56
#